data_AF-A0A8F6YC33-F1
#
_entry.id   AF-A0A8F6YC33-F1
#
_cell.length_a   1.000
_cell.length_b   1.000
_cell.length_c   1.000
_cell.angle_alpha   90.00
_cell.angle_beta   90.00
_cell.angle_gamma   90.00
#
_symmetry.space_group_name_H-M   'P 1'
#
loop_
_entity.id
_entity.type
_entity.pdbx_description
1 polymer ?
#
loop_
_entity_poly.entity_id
_entity_poly.type
_entity_poly.pdbx_seq_one_letter_code
_entity_poly.pdbx_strand_id
1 'polypeptide(L)'
;MIFYFEENRLAFIHIPKTGGTSIRRALGDSPLSMAQGVIPAAWNTRNVVAAVRNPVDRFLSGFNMFKFGAPDTGGYYGIPRLPDLSVADALKILVDEGIPYDRTERNDVANFKHHVWPQTSDFHCLSSATDLLRYENLKSDAEKFLVSVGVPVELPHLRVTANNPNRLVVGDLTNEELSALEQFYSLDFYRLNYERQTAPESAIMVRQDPNPLRILWRVYFENVEASELSGSEVLPDPEVDLAAFLDERIEVKPEKTWPGRRKDLLEHFKRLENEFSGRMRLSHLMACTVVVLRREKDCEEARRLFFRLIEEYGAELAEDLNLRWLTSVCDTLVDTGKTELDRALALNGSIIAGLIKLAETERRLFCPPMKWPPRVRYSRGGVLFDGVISYWAEGGDMIDNLLHRISSTVESDSTAAPFVGKIIERVVEENTVISRMWALHGQNIPLNDKPTDGPGTNDSPSDG
;
A
#
# COMPACT_ATOMS: atom_id res chain seq x y z
N MET A 1 19.56 -2.64 -1.07
CA MET A 1 19.10 -3.71 -0.14
C MET A 1 19.88 -3.56 1.14
N ILE A 2 19.30 -3.95 2.26
CA ILE A 2 19.91 -3.91 3.59
C ILE A 2 19.78 -5.31 4.18
N PHE A 3 20.89 -5.84 4.68
CA PHE A 3 20.98 -7.18 5.23
C PHE A 3 21.21 -7.11 6.72
N TYR A 4 20.40 -7.79 7.52
CA TYR A 4 20.54 -7.84 8.97
C TYR A 4 21.20 -9.14 9.44
N PHE A 5 22.21 -8.98 10.30
CA PHE A 5 22.96 -10.07 10.92
C PHE A 5 22.81 -9.96 12.45
N GLU A 6 22.04 -10.86 13.03
CA GLU A 6 21.62 -10.80 14.44
C GLU A 6 22.77 -10.97 15.42
N GLU A 7 23.68 -11.93 15.17
CA GLU A 7 24.80 -12.25 16.06
C GLU A 7 25.64 -11.01 16.44
N ASN A 8 25.77 -10.07 15.50
CA ASN A 8 26.54 -8.84 15.66
C ASN A 8 25.67 -7.57 15.73
N ARG A 9 24.34 -7.72 15.72
CA ARG A 9 23.36 -6.62 15.59
C ARG A 9 23.76 -5.63 14.50
N LEU A 10 24.16 -6.18 13.36
CA LEU A 10 24.79 -5.47 12.25
C LEU A 10 23.81 -5.35 11.08
N ALA A 11 23.64 -4.14 10.56
CA ALA A 11 23.01 -3.92 9.26
C ALA A 11 24.05 -3.58 8.20
N PHE A 12 24.05 -4.33 7.10
CA PHE A 12 24.86 -4.03 5.92
C PHE A 12 24.00 -3.42 4.82
N ILE A 13 24.23 -2.13 4.54
CA ILE A 13 23.62 -1.42 3.43
C ILE A 13 24.36 -1.79 2.14
N HIS A 14 23.75 -2.67 1.35
CA HIS A 14 24.26 -3.07 0.05
C HIS A 14 23.74 -2.13 -1.05
N ILE A 15 24.62 -1.23 -1.44
CA ILE A 15 24.50 -0.39 -2.63
C ILE A 15 25.06 -1.16 -3.83
N PRO A 16 24.34 -1.25 -4.96
CA PRO A 16 24.86 -1.94 -6.13
C PRO A 16 26.18 -1.34 -6.64
N LYS A 17 27.06 -2.21 -7.12
CA LYS A 17 28.32 -1.88 -7.81
C LYS A 17 29.41 -1.23 -6.95
N THR A 18 29.32 -1.38 -5.63
CA THR A 18 30.33 -0.92 -4.64
C THR A 18 31.12 -2.06 -4.00
N GLY A 19 31.14 -3.26 -4.62
CA GLY A 19 31.83 -4.44 -4.07
C GLY A 19 31.07 -5.17 -2.96
N GLY A 20 29.82 -4.81 -2.71
CA GLY A 20 29.03 -5.35 -1.59
C GLY A 20 28.77 -6.86 -1.62
N THR A 21 28.90 -7.53 -2.78
CA THR A 21 28.83 -9.01 -2.81
C THR A 21 29.99 -9.67 -2.06
N SER A 22 31.20 -9.10 -2.12
CA SER A 22 32.35 -9.63 -1.38
C SER A 22 32.20 -9.42 0.11
N ILE A 23 31.70 -8.24 0.53
CA ILE A 23 31.44 -7.93 1.94
C ILE A 23 30.35 -8.84 2.49
N ARG A 24 29.23 -8.99 1.79
CA ARG A 24 28.16 -9.89 2.21
C ARG A 24 28.67 -11.30 2.46
N ARG A 25 29.49 -11.85 1.55
CA ARG A 25 30.07 -13.19 1.73
C ARG A 25 30.95 -13.29 2.98
N ALA A 26 31.72 -12.25 3.29
CA ALA A 26 32.54 -12.20 4.50
C ALA A 26 31.70 -12.10 5.79
N LEU A 27 30.57 -11.37 5.74
CA LEU A 27 29.61 -11.28 6.84
C LEU A 27 28.73 -12.54 7.01
N GLY A 28 28.72 -13.43 6.01
CA GLY A 28 27.90 -14.64 5.97
C GLY A 28 26.82 -14.58 4.88
N ASP A 29 26.60 -15.70 4.19
CA ASP A 29 25.65 -15.76 3.08
C ASP A 29 24.17 -15.83 3.52
N SER A 30 23.91 -16.06 4.81
CA SER A 30 22.58 -16.24 5.42
C SER A 30 22.25 -15.09 6.39
N PRO A 31 21.83 -13.91 5.89
CA PRO A 31 21.27 -12.86 6.74
C PRO A 31 20.01 -13.38 7.44
N LEU A 32 19.71 -12.89 8.65
CA LEU A 32 18.46 -13.25 9.34
C LEU A 32 17.25 -12.65 8.61
N SER A 33 17.37 -11.38 8.20
CA SER A 33 16.29 -10.63 7.53
C SER A 33 16.88 -9.63 6.54
N MET A 34 16.03 -9.14 5.64
CA MET A 34 16.38 -8.18 4.60
C MET A 34 15.32 -7.10 4.47
N ALA A 35 15.77 -5.90 4.17
CA ALA A 35 14.91 -4.77 3.84
C ALA A 35 15.44 -4.04 2.61
N GLN A 36 14.60 -3.24 1.99
CA GLN A 36 15.00 -2.23 1.02
C GLN A 36 14.50 -0.91 1.56
N GLY A 37 15.18 0.18 1.24
CA GLY A 37 14.63 1.48 1.53
C GLY A 37 14.71 1.92 3.00
N VAL A 38 14.55 1.03 4.00
CA VAL A 38 14.47 1.30 5.47
C VAL A 38 15.30 0.31 6.28
N ILE A 39 15.79 0.75 7.44
CA ILE A 39 16.34 -0.10 8.50
C ILE A 39 15.24 -0.24 9.58
N PRO A 40 14.57 -1.40 9.71
CA PRO A 40 13.54 -1.61 10.72
C PRO A 40 14.02 -1.37 12.16
N ALA A 41 13.20 -0.70 12.97
CA ALA A 41 13.53 -0.42 14.37
C ALA A 41 13.67 -1.71 15.21
N ALA A 42 12.84 -2.73 14.96
CA ALA A 42 12.94 -4.06 15.59
C ALA A 42 14.32 -4.71 15.47
N TRP A 43 15.09 -4.40 14.43
CA TRP A 43 16.43 -4.97 14.28
C TRP A 43 17.39 -4.50 15.38
N ASN A 44 17.07 -3.40 16.08
CA ASN A 44 17.86 -2.89 17.20
C ASN A 44 19.36 -2.81 16.83
N THR A 45 19.65 -2.30 15.64
CA THR A 45 20.99 -2.32 15.06
C THR A 45 21.97 -1.49 15.89
N ARG A 46 23.19 -2.01 16.09
CA ARG A 46 24.28 -1.28 16.77
C ARG A 46 25.30 -0.74 15.79
N ASN A 47 25.59 -1.51 14.75
CA ASN A 47 26.54 -1.16 13.70
C ASN A 47 25.79 -1.12 12.37
N VAL A 48 26.00 -0.07 11.59
CA VAL A 48 25.41 0.06 10.26
C VAL A 48 26.54 0.39 9.29
N VAL A 49 26.86 -0.54 8.40
CA VAL A 49 27.98 -0.38 7.47
C VAL A 49 27.49 -0.30 6.04
N ALA A 50 28.12 0.55 5.24
CA ALA A 50 27.86 0.65 3.81
C ALA A 50 29.17 0.67 3.02
N ALA A 51 29.15 0.08 1.82
CA ALA A 51 30.24 0.27 0.86
C ALA A 51 29.84 1.30 -0.18
N VAL A 52 30.72 2.27 -0.41
CA VAL A 52 30.55 3.37 -1.37
C VAL A 52 31.66 3.35 -2.41
N ARG A 53 31.45 4.02 -3.54
CA ARG A 53 32.41 4.11 -4.65
C ARG A 53 32.35 5.47 -5.32
N ASN A 54 33.40 5.88 -6.03
CA ASN A 54 33.34 7.04 -6.91
C ASN A 54 32.06 6.98 -7.79
N PRO A 55 31.24 8.04 -7.85
CA PRO A 55 29.91 7.96 -8.46
C PRO A 55 29.94 7.61 -9.95
N VAL A 56 30.88 8.16 -10.72
CA VAL A 56 31.02 7.91 -12.17
C VAL A 56 31.54 6.50 -12.41
N ASP A 57 32.56 6.05 -11.67
CA ASP A 57 33.06 4.67 -11.78
C ASP A 57 31.98 3.64 -11.43
N ARG A 58 31.12 3.96 -10.45
CA ARG A 58 29.99 3.11 -10.07
C ARG A 58 28.94 3.06 -11.17
N PHE A 59 28.57 4.21 -11.75
CA PHE A 59 27.69 4.29 -12.90
C PHE A 59 28.21 3.45 -14.06
N LEU A 60 29.46 3.64 -14.47
CA LEU A 60 30.10 2.88 -15.56
C LEU A 60 30.15 1.38 -15.25
N SER A 61 30.35 1.00 -13.99
CA SER A 61 30.29 -0.41 -13.59
C SER A 61 28.89 -1.01 -13.75
N GLY A 62 27.83 -0.24 -13.47
CA GLY A 62 26.44 -0.63 -13.74
C GLY A 62 26.15 -0.68 -15.25
N PHE A 63 26.49 0.38 -15.98
CA PHE A 63 26.33 0.50 -17.43
C PHE A 63 26.97 -0.67 -18.17
N ASN A 64 28.25 -0.94 -17.92
CA ASN A 64 28.97 -2.05 -18.56
C ASN A 64 28.34 -3.41 -18.26
N MET A 65 27.83 -3.61 -17.04
CA MET A 65 27.16 -4.86 -16.66
C MET A 65 25.85 -5.07 -17.44
N PHE A 66 25.04 -4.03 -17.63
CA PHE A 66 23.80 -4.14 -18.39
C PHE A 66 24.03 -4.21 -19.91
N LYS A 67 25.00 -3.47 -20.43
CA LYS A 67 25.32 -3.43 -21.86
C LYS A 67 26.05 -4.68 -22.35
N PHE A 68 27.04 -5.15 -21.60
CA PHE A 68 27.92 -6.22 -22.04
C PHE A 68 27.75 -7.54 -21.28
N GLY A 69 26.99 -7.54 -20.18
CA GLY A 69 26.91 -8.70 -19.29
C GLY A 69 28.14 -8.85 -18.40
N ALA A 70 28.07 -9.81 -17.49
CA ALA A 70 29.11 -10.18 -16.54
C ALA A 70 29.25 -11.72 -16.52
N PRO A 71 29.88 -12.33 -17.54
CA PRO A 71 29.89 -13.79 -17.75
C PRO A 71 30.43 -14.57 -16.54
N ASP A 72 31.40 -14.02 -15.81
CA ASP A 72 31.99 -14.67 -14.63
C ASP A 72 31.05 -14.76 -13.41
N THR A 73 29.92 -14.04 -13.44
CA THR A 73 28.99 -13.99 -12.31
C THR A 73 27.89 -15.06 -12.36
N GLY A 74 27.63 -15.63 -13.54
CA GLY A 74 26.46 -16.50 -13.77
C GLY A 74 25.12 -15.79 -13.51
N GLY A 75 24.01 -16.48 -13.77
CA GLY A 75 22.67 -15.97 -13.46
C GLY A 75 22.19 -14.80 -14.33
N TYR A 76 21.31 -13.96 -13.79
CA TYR A 76 20.59 -12.93 -14.57
C TYR A 76 21.53 -11.96 -15.29
N TYR A 77 22.63 -11.51 -14.68
CA TYR A 77 23.54 -10.57 -15.34
C TYR A 77 24.67 -11.24 -16.15
N GLY A 78 24.63 -12.56 -16.35
CA GLY A 78 25.66 -13.28 -17.12
C GLY A 78 25.71 -12.91 -18.61
N ILE A 79 24.60 -12.41 -19.16
CA ILE A 79 24.46 -11.95 -20.55
C ILE A 79 24.00 -10.48 -20.58
N PRO A 80 24.26 -9.73 -21.68
CA PRO A 80 23.71 -8.40 -21.90
C PRO A 80 22.20 -8.33 -21.67
N ARG A 81 21.74 -7.27 -21.00
CA ARG A 81 20.32 -6.97 -20.78
C ARG A 81 19.83 -5.79 -21.59
N LEU A 82 20.71 -4.82 -21.82
CA LEU A 82 20.45 -3.65 -22.66
C LEU A 82 21.62 -3.48 -23.63
N PRO A 83 21.81 -4.39 -24.61
CA PRO A 83 22.98 -4.39 -25.49
C PRO A 83 23.14 -3.09 -26.29
N ASP A 84 22.02 -2.47 -26.66
CA ASP A 84 21.97 -1.24 -27.45
C ASP A 84 22.05 0.05 -26.61
N LEU A 85 22.16 -0.05 -25.27
CA LEU A 85 22.19 1.10 -24.38
C LEU A 85 23.36 2.04 -24.69
N SER A 86 23.06 3.30 -25.03
CA SER A 86 24.06 4.37 -25.11
C SER A 86 24.13 5.15 -23.78
N VAL A 87 25.20 5.93 -23.57
CA VAL A 87 25.32 6.81 -22.38
C VAL A 87 24.21 7.87 -22.39
N ALA A 88 23.88 8.42 -23.56
CA ALA A 88 22.77 9.34 -23.72
C ALA A 88 21.41 8.71 -23.31
N ASP A 89 21.16 7.45 -23.66
CA ASP A 89 19.94 6.75 -23.23
C ASP A 89 19.95 6.45 -21.73
N ALA A 90 21.10 6.10 -21.17
CA ALA A 90 21.25 5.91 -19.74
C ALA A 90 20.96 7.20 -18.94
N LEU A 91 21.43 8.36 -19.42
CA LEU A 91 21.13 9.67 -18.83
C LEU A 91 19.62 9.98 -18.89
N LYS A 92 18.94 9.67 -20.00
CA LYS A 92 17.47 9.81 -20.09
C LYS A 92 16.76 8.93 -19.06
N ILE A 93 17.16 7.67 -18.92
CA ILE A 93 16.59 6.76 -17.91
C ILE A 93 16.76 7.28 -16.48
N LEU A 94 17.92 7.88 -16.19
CA LEU A 94 18.21 8.44 -14.86
C LEU A 94 17.27 9.60 -14.50
N VAL A 95 16.90 10.45 -15.47
CA VAL A 95 16.07 11.63 -15.22
C VAL A 95 14.57 11.41 -15.41
N ASP A 96 14.16 10.33 -16.07
CA ASP A 96 12.75 10.00 -16.30
C ASP A 96 12.07 9.54 -14.99
N GLU A 97 11.14 10.35 -14.47
CA GLU A 97 10.39 10.07 -13.23
C GLU A 97 9.40 8.91 -13.36
N GLY A 98 8.97 8.56 -14.58
CA GLY A 98 8.08 7.43 -14.84
C GLY A 98 8.77 6.06 -14.71
N ILE A 99 10.10 6.03 -14.62
CA ILE A 99 10.88 4.79 -14.44
C ILE A 99 11.24 4.64 -12.96
N PRO A 100 10.75 3.59 -12.26
CA PRO A 100 11.06 3.41 -10.84
C PRO A 100 12.50 2.91 -10.62
N TYR A 101 13.10 3.31 -9.50
CA TYR A 101 14.45 2.89 -9.06
C TYR A 101 14.43 1.89 -7.89
N ASP A 102 13.26 1.65 -7.32
CA ASP A 102 13.03 0.94 -6.05
C ASP A 102 12.65 -0.55 -6.21
N ARG A 103 12.66 -1.05 -7.45
CA ARG A 103 12.25 -2.42 -7.84
C ARG A 103 10.76 -2.74 -7.68
N THR A 104 9.89 -1.74 -7.59
CA THR A 104 8.44 -1.92 -7.75
C THR A 104 8.12 -2.54 -9.11
N GLU A 105 8.81 -2.12 -10.16
CA GLU A 105 8.83 -2.79 -11.45
C GLU A 105 10.11 -3.62 -11.64
N ARG A 106 9.97 -4.80 -12.25
CA ARG A 106 11.06 -5.76 -12.48
C ARG A 106 11.43 -5.92 -13.96
N ASN A 107 11.37 -4.85 -14.75
CA ASN A 107 11.86 -4.82 -16.13
C ASN A 107 13.35 -4.39 -16.17
N ASP A 108 14.01 -4.60 -17.31
CA ASP A 108 15.46 -4.33 -17.45
C ASP A 108 15.83 -2.84 -17.28
N VAL A 109 14.94 -1.93 -17.69
CA VAL A 109 15.17 -0.47 -17.61
C VAL A 109 15.09 0.02 -16.16
N ALA A 110 14.03 -0.34 -15.45
CA ALA A 110 13.88 -0.06 -14.01
C ALA A 110 15.00 -0.70 -13.19
N ASN A 111 15.38 -1.95 -13.54
CA ASN A 111 16.52 -2.61 -12.91
C ASN A 111 17.84 -1.89 -13.18
N PHE A 112 18.06 -1.37 -14.40
CA PHE A 112 19.24 -0.55 -14.70
C PHE A 112 19.27 0.69 -13.80
N LYS A 113 18.17 1.46 -13.78
CA LYS A 113 18.06 2.67 -12.95
C LYS A 113 18.35 2.38 -11.48
N HIS A 114 17.79 1.30 -10.92
CA HIS A 114 18.08 0.85 -9.56
C HIS A 114 19.58 0.63 -9.28
N HIS A 115 20.33 0.08 -10.23
CA HIS A 115 21.75 -0.22 -10.03
C HIS A 115 22.65 1.02 -10.05
N VAL A 116 22.20 2.06 -10.74
CA VAL A 116 22.94 3.31 -10.89
C VAL A 116 22.32 4.48 -10.12
N TRP A 117 21.28 4.25 -9.33
CA TRP A 117 20.61 5.30 -8.55
C TRP A 117 21.54 5.91 -7.48
N PRO A 118 21.54 7.24 -7.22
CA PRO A 118 22.52 7.91 -6.35
C PRO A 118 22.68 7.22 -4.98
N GLN A 119 23.93 7.05 -4.55
CA GLN A 119 24.28 6.33 -3.33
C GLN A 119 23.73 7.00 -2.07
N THR A 120 23.68 8.33 -2.10
CA THR A 120 23.20 9.18 -1.01
C THR A 120 21.69 9.44 -1.01
N SER A 121 20.95 8.81 -1.93
CA SER A 121 19.49 8.80 -1.91
C SER A 121 18.99 8.16 -0.61
N ASP A 122 17.91 8.71 -0.05
CA ASP A 122 17.30 8.23 1.19
C ASP A 122 16.85 6.76 1.10
N PHE A 123 16.51 6.29 -0.11
CA PHE A 123 16.24 4.88 -0.41
C PHE A 123 17.39 3.93 0.00
N HIS A 124 18.64 4.38 -0.03
CA HIS A 124 19.75 3.54 0.38
C HIS A 124 19.99 3.55 1.90
N CYS A 125 19.33 4.40 2.68
CA CYS A 125 19.60 4.59 4.11
C CYS A 125 21.05 4.99 4.43
N LEU A 126 21.81 5.54 3.47
CA LEU A 126 23.24 5.74 3.66
C LEU A 126 23.55 6.70 4.82
N SER A 127 22.66 7.65 5.11
CA SER A 127 22.73 8.55 6.26
C SER A 127 22.70 7.84 7.62
N SER A 128 22.18 6.61 7.67
CA SER A 128 22.16 5.78 8.88
C SER A 128 23.45 4.98 9.09
N ALA A 129 24.39 4.99 8.12
CA ALA A 129 25.65 4.26 8.25
C ALA A 129 26.56 4.89 9.31
N THR A 130 27.02 4.08 10.26
CA THR A 130 28.07 4.43 11.22
C THR A 130 29.45 4.30 10.60
N ASP A 131 29.61 3.41 9.62
CA ASP A 131 30.90 3.10 8.99
C ASP A 131 30.75 3.05 7.46
N LEU A 132 31.70 3.68 6.76
CA LEU A 132 31.76 3.71 5.30
C LEU A 132 33.03 3.03 4.79
N LEU A 133 32.86 2.03 3.94
CA LEU A 133 33.95 1.31 3.28
C LEU A 133 34.10 1.85 1.86
N ARG A 134 35.28 2.34 1.48
CA ARG A 134 35.51 2.85 0.12
C ARG A 134 35.93 1.72 -0.80
N TYR A 135 35.25 1.58 -1.94
CA TYR A 135 35.58 0.56 -2.93
C TYR A 135 37.04 0.63 -3.39
N GLU A 136 37.58 1.84 -3.48
CA GLU A 136 38.95 2.15 -3.88
C GLU A 136 39.98 1.55 -2.89
N ASN A 137 39.61 1.42 -1.61
CA ASN A 137 40.43 0.86 -0.53
C ASN A 137 39.74 -0.34 0.14
N LEU A 138 38.86 -1.04 -0.58
CA LEU A 138 37.87 -1.94 0.02
C LEU A 138 38.48 -3.03 0.88
N LYS A 139 39.63 -3.55 0.45
CA LYS A 139 40.35 -4.60 1.17
C LYS A 139 40.71 -4.13 2.57
N SER A 140 41.48 -3.04 2.67
CA SER A 140 41.95 -2.52 3.95
C SER A 140 40.82 -1.98 4.82
N ASP A 141 39.81 -1.35 4.21
CA ASP A 141 38.69 -0.77 4.96
C ASP A 141 37.82 -1.88 5.56
N ALA A 142 37.50 -2.91 4.77
CA ALA A 142 36.71 -4.03 5.25
C ALA A 142 37.46 -4.88 6.28
N GLU A 143 38.76 -5.12 6.11
CA GLU A 143 39.58 -5.83 7.11
C GLU A 143 39.54 -5.11 8.48
N LYS A 144 39.71 -3.78 8.49
CA LYS A 144 39.61 -2.97 9.73
C LYS A 144 38.23 -3.03 10.36
N PHE A 145 37.18 -2.95 9.53
CA PHE A 145 35.80 -3.00 10.00
C PHE A 145 35.44 -4.38 10.56
N LEU A 146 35.78 -5.47 9.87
CA LEU A 146 35.48 -6.83 10.34
C LEU A 146 36.16 -7.10 11.68
N VAL A 147 37.38 -6.62 11.88
CA VAL A 147 38.06 -6.66 13.19
C VAL A 147 37.28 -5.90 14.27
N SER A 148 36.77 -4.68 13.98
CA SER A 148 36.07 -3.87 14.97
C SER A 148 34.73 -4.47 15.42
N VAL A 149 34.07 -5.24 14.53
CA VAL A 149 32.81 -5.92 14.84
C VAL A 149 32.98 -7.39 15.25
N GLY A 150 34.22 -7.88 15.41
CA GLY A 150 34.50 -9.24 15.88
C GLY A 150 34.22 -10.35 14.86
N VAL A 151 34.17 -10.03 13.57
CA VAL A 151 33.96 -10.99 12.48
C VAL A 151 35.32 -11.41 11.88
N PRO A 152 35.51 -12.68 11.48
CA PRO A 152 36.73 -13.12 10.82
C PRO A 152 37.12 -12.24 9.62
N VAL A 153 38.41 -11.90 9.52
CA VAL A 153 38.94 -10.77 8.73
C VAL A 153 39.07 -11.07 7.23
N GLU A 154 38.91 -12.33 6.82
CA GLU A 154 39.26 -12.72 5.45
C GLU A 154 38.13 -12.40 4.46
N LEU A 155 38.37 -11.44 3.56
CA LEU A 155 37.52 -11.24 2.38
C LEU A 155 37.79 -12.38 1.37
N PRO A 156 36.84 -13.31 1.14
CA PRO A 156 37.13 -14.55 0.42
C PRO A 156 37.47 -14.34 -1.07
N HIS A 157 37.01 -13.24 -1.68
CA HIS A 157 37.41 -12.86 -3.04
C HIS A 157 36.95 -11.43 -3.34
N LEU A 158 37.86 -10.52 -3.71
CA LEU A 158 37.47 -9.29 -4.42
C LEU A 158 37.13 -9.69 -5.85
N ARG A 159 35.86 -9.59 -6.23
CA ARG A 159 35.45 -9.88 -7.60
C ARG A 159 35.93 -8.74 -8.50
N VAL A 160 37.03 -8.98 -9.20
CA VAL A 160 37.44 -8.14 -10.32
C VAL A 160 36.61 -8.61 -11.51
N THR A 161 35.71 -7.76 -12.02
CA THR A 161 34.96 -8.03 -13.25
C THR A 161 35.98 -8.36 -14.35
N ALA A 162 35.84 -9.46 -15.10
CA ALA A 162 36.75 -9.74 -16.20
C ALA A 162 36.88 -8.54 -17.13
N ASN A 163 38.10 -8.31 -17.61
CA ASN A 163 38.44 -7.18 -18.44
C ASN A 163 37.78 -7.36 -19.82
N ASN A 164 36.56 -6.85 -19.99
CA ASN A 164 35.97 -6.73 -21.30
C ASN A 164 36.74 -5.61 -22.04
N PRO A 165 37.40 -5.91 -23.18
CA PRO A 165 38.17 -4.91 -23.92
C PRO A 165 37.32 -3.74 -24.41
N ASN A 166 36.00 -3.93 -24.54
CA ASN A 166 35.05 -2.91 -24.99
C ASN A 166 34.35 -2.19 -23.83
N ARG A 167 34.77 -2.41 -22.58
CA ARG A 167 34.16 -1.73 -21.44
C ARG A 167 34.38 -0.22 -21.55
N LEU A 168 33.35 0.55 -21.23
CA LEU A 168 33.45 2.00 -21.15
C LEU A 168 34.17 2.41 -19.87
N VAL A 169 35.16 3.28 -19.97
CA VAL A 169 35.86 3.93 -18.86
C VAL A 169 35.59 5.44 -18.88
N VAL A 170 35.99 6.16 -17.83
CA VAL A 170 35.76 7.61 -17.72
C VAL A 170 36.31 8.38 -18.93
N GLY A 171 37.47 7.97 -19.45
CA GLY A 171 38.10 8.60 -20.62
C GLY A 171 37.36 8.41 -21.94
N ASP A 172 36.35 7.54 -22.00
CA ASP A 172 35.52 7.33 -23.20
C ASP A 172 34.26 8.22 -23.21
N LEU A 173 33.97 8.92 -22.11
CA LEU A 173 32.83 9.83 -22.00
C LEU A 173 33.14 11.18 -22.67
N THR A 174 32.14 11.80 -23.30
CA THR A 174 32.29 13.21 -23.71
C THR A 174 32.29 14.12 -22.48
N ASN A 175 32.81 15.35 -22.63
CA ASN A 175 32.78 16.32 -21.55
C ASN A 175 31.35 16.65 -21.10
N GLU A 176 30.40 16.69 -22.04
CA GLU A 176 28.98 16.92 -21.76
C GLU A 176 28.36 15.76 -20.99
N GLU A 177 28.67 14.51 -21.36
CA GLU A 177 28.20 13.31 -20.65
C GLU A 177 28.77 13.24 -19.24
N LEU A 178 30.07 13.52 -19.08
CA LEU A 178 30.73 13.55 -17.78
C LEU A 178 30.16 14.65 -16.88
N SER A 179 30.00 15.88 -17.40
CA SER A 179 29.37 16.99 -16.68
C SER A 179 27.95 16.63 -16.23
N ALA A 180 27.14 16.05 -17.12
CA ALA A 180 25.78 15.61 -16.80
C ALA A 180 25.73 14.55 -15.69
N LEU A 181 26.65 13.57 -15.71
CA LEU A 181 26.75 12.56 -14.65
C LEU A 181 27.22 13.18 -13.32
N GLU A 182 28.25 14.02 -13.33
CA GLU A 182 28.74 14.69 -12.11
C GLU A 182 27.70 15.62 -11.50
N GLN A 183 26.88 16.26 -12.34
CA GLN A 183 25.74 17.05 -11.90
C GLN A 183 24.63 16.16 -11.30
N PHE A 184 24.28 15.06 -11.97
CA PHE A 184 23.27 14.12 -11.49
C PHE A 184 23.66 13.50 -10.13
N TYR A 185 24.93 13.14 -9.95
CA TYR A 185 25.48 12.60 -8.70
C TYR A 185 26.08 13.68 -7.78
N SER A 186 25.73 14.95 -7.97
CA SER A 186 26.36 16.07 -7.26
C SER A 186 26.37 15.92 -5.73
N LEU A 187 25.30 15.36 -5.16
CA LEU A 187 25.18 15.08 -3.74
C LEU A 187 26.07 13.90 -3.27
N ASP A 188 26.25 12.88 -4.10
CA ASP A 188 27.20 11.78 -3.81
C ASP A 188 28.63 12.33 -3.74
N PHE A 189 29.03 13.16 -4.71
CA PHE A 189 30.34 13.81 -4.69
C PHE A 189 30.55 14.64 -3.43
N TYR A 190 29.55 15.45 -3.06
CA TYR A 190 29.62 16.32 -1.89
C TYR A 190 29.65 15.54 -0.57
N ARG A 191 28.63 14.70 -0.30
CA ARG A 191 28.49 13.99 0.98
C ARG A 191 29.56 12.93 1.19
N LEU A 192 30.05 12.30 0.11
CA LEU A 192 31.06 11.24 0.18
C LEU A 192 32.47 11.77 -0.06
N ASN A 193 32.64 13.09 -0.22
CA ASN A 193 33.91 13.76 -0.40
C ASN A 193 34.74 13.18 -1.55
N TYR A 194 34.13 13.04 -2.73
CA TYR A 194 34.83 12.74 -3.98
C TYR A 194 35.08 14.03 -4.76
N GLU A 195 36.19 14.09 -5.49
CA GLU A 195 36.52 15.20 -6.38
C GLU A 195 35.84 15.04 -7.75
N ARG A 196 35.36 16.16 -8.30
CA ARG A 196 34.83 16.24 -9.66
C ARG A 196 35.94 16.56 -10.65
N GLN A 197 35.83 16.07 -11.88
CA GLN A 197 36.73 16.37 -12.98
C GLN A 197 36.26 17.58 -13.80
N THR A 198 34.96 17.87 -13.77
CA THR A 198 34.38 19.04 -14.44
C THR A 198 34.07 20.16 -13.44
N ALA A 199 34.05 21.40 -13.94
CA ALA A 199 33.65 22.55 -13.12
C ALA A 199 32.15 22.46 -12.80
N PRO A 200 31.70 22.76 -11.57
CA PRO A 200 30.29 22.70 -11.23
C PRO A 200 29.50 23.73 -12.06
N GLU A 201 28.63 23.25 -12.94
CA GLU A 201 27.75 24.11 -13.75
C GLU A 201 26.68 24.83 -12.89
N SER A 202 26.32 24.28 -11.72
CA SER A 202 25.32 24.85 -10.80
C SER A 202 25.50 24.40 -9.35
N ALA A 203 24.67 24.93 -8.45
CA ALA A 203 24.61 24.51 -7.04
C ALA A 203 24.29 23.01 -6.91
N ILE A 204 24.67 22.41 -5.77
CA ILE A 204 24.38 20.99 -5.46
C ILE A 204 22.89 20.73 -5.67
N MET A 205 22.56 19.80 -6.57
CA MET A 205 21.19 19.37 -6.78
C MET A 205 20.79 18.40 -5.67
N VAL A 206 19.99 18.87 -4.72
CA VAL A 206 19.29 18.00 -3.78
C VAL A 206 18.01 17.53 -4.49
N ARG A 207 18.02 16.29 -5.00
CA ARG A 207 16.78 15.66 -5.49
C ARG A 207 15.96 15.20 -4.29
N GLN A 208 14.73 15.71 -4.19
CA GLN A 208 13.72 15.13 -3.30
C GLN A 208 13.19 13.84 -3.94
N ASP A 209 12.80 12.86 -3.12
CA ASP A 209 12.14 11.64 -3.61
C ASP A 209 10.87 12.05 -4.39
N PRO A 210 10.68 11.60 -5.63
CA PRO A 210 9.50 11.97 -6.43
C PRO A 210 8.17 11.59 -5.77
N ASN A 211 8.16 10.64 -4.82
CA ASN A 211 6.99 10.37 -4.01
C ASN A 211 7.24 10.76 -2.54
N PRO A 212 6.67 11.88 -2.04
CA PRO A 212 6.83 12.28 -0.64
C PRO A 212 6.28 11.25 0.35
N LEU A 213 5.30 10.43 -0.07
CA LEU A 213 4.75 9.37 0.77
C LEU A 213 5.72 8.23 1.02
N ARG A 214 6.77 8.05 0.21
CA ARG A 214 7.86 7.11 0.52
C ARG A 214 8.61 7.50 1.79
N ILE A 215 8.77 8.79 2.04
CA ILE A 215 9.40 9.28 3.27
C ILE A 215 8.44 9.11 4.44
N LEU A 216 7.17 9.43 4.23
CA LEU A 216 6.14 9.47 5.26
C LEU A 216 5.64 8.07 5.69
N TRP A 217 5.57 7.11 4.75
CA TRP A 217 5.12 5.73 4.99
C TRP A 217 6.11 4.70 4.43
N ARG A 218 7.35 4.90 4.83
CA ARG A 218 8.53 4.19 4.34
C ARG A 218 8.39 2.68 4.30
N VAL A 219 7.98 2.07 5.41
CA VAL A 219 7.87 0.62 5.56
C VAL A 219 6.88 -0.02 4.56
N TYR A 220 5.82 0.69 4.17
CA TYR A 220 4.83 0.18 3.22
C TYR A 220 5.36 0.17 1.77
N PHE A 221 5.94 1.29 1.34
CA PHE A 221 6.41 1.47 -0.03
C PHE A 221 7.70 0.70 -0.34
N GLU A 222 8.32 0.15 0.69
CA GLU A 222 9.59 -0.51 0.59
C GLU A 222 9.45 -2.03 0.78
N ASN A 223 10.36 -2.77 0.16
CA ASN A 223 10.32 -4.23 0.18
C ASN A 223 11.00 -4.75 1.44
N VAL A 224 10.31 -4.64 2.58
CA VAL A 224 10.74 -5.22 3.85
C VAL A 224 10.28 -6.68 3.90
N GLU A 225 11.23 -7.62 3.88
CA GLU A 225 10.97 -9.03 4.19
C GLU A 225 11.08 -9.22 5.69
N ALA A 226 10.00 -8.93 6.42
CA ALA A 226 9.95 -9.11 7.86
C ALA A 226 8.64 -9.78 8.25
N SER A 227 8.70 -11.08 8.51
CA SER A 227 7.57 -11.90 8.94
C SER A 227 7.03 -11.59 10.34
N GLU A 228 7.46 -10.49 10.97
CA GLU A 228 7.25 -10.20 12.40
C GLU A 228 7.06 -8.71 12.74
N LEU A 229 6.88 -7.81 11.77
CA LEU A 229 6.61 -6.41 12.11
C LEU A 229 5.27 -6.27 12.83
N SER A 230 5.27 -5.51 13.93
CA SER A 230 4.05 -5.17 14.66
C SER A 230 3.20 -4.15 13.88
N GLY A 231 1.97 -3.95 14.33
CA GLY A 231 1.08 -2.91 13.83
C GLY A 231 1.68 -1.50 13.87
N SER A 232 2.43 -1.16 14.93
CA SER A 232 3.06 0.15 15.07
C SER A 232 4.26 0.34 14.14
N GLU A 233 4.89 -0.75 13.69
CA GLU A 233 6.04 -0.68 12.77
C GLU A 233 5.62 -0.60 11.29
N VAL A 234 4.47 -1.17 10.92
CA VAL A 234 4.01 -1.17 9.52
C VAL A 234 3.23 0.07 9.12
N LEU A 235 2.70 0.83 10.10
CA LEU A 235 2.01 2.10 9.87
C LEU A 235 3.02 3.25 9.82
N PRO A 236 2.67 4.40 9.20
CA PRO A 236 3.50 5.59 9.30
C PRO A 236 3.51 6.12 10.74
N ASP A 237 4.43 7.04 11.03
CA ASP A 237 4.45 7.75 12.30
C ASP A 237 3.07 8.36 12.58
N PRO A 238 2.48 8.21 13.77
CA PRO A 238 1.19 8.81 14.09
C PRO A 238 1.14 10.33 13.92
N GLU A 239 2.28 11.03 13.90
CA GLU A 239 2.43 12.48 13.70
C GLU A 239 2.76 12.87 12.26
N VAL A 240 2.69 11.92 11.33
CA VAL A 240 2.91 12.17 9.90
C VAL A 240 1.98 13.26 9.35
N ASP A 241 2.44 14.03 8.37
CA ASP A 241 1.60 14.97 7.64
C ASP A 241 0.61 14.21 6.75
N LEU A 242 -0.66 14.19 7.18
CA LEU A 242 -1.73 13.47 6.51
C LEU A 242 -2.19 14.17 5.22
N ALA A 243 -1.92 15.47 5.05
CA ALA A 243 -2.30 16.20 3.84
C ALA A 243 -1.66 15.60 2.59
N ALA A 244 -0.42 15.12 2.70
CA ALA A 244 0.28 14.47 1.60
C ALA A 244 -0.45 13.21 1.09
N PHE A 245 -1.16 12.48 1.96
CA PHE A 245 -1.91 11.27 1.58
C PHE A 245 -3.25 11.58 0.91
N LEU A 246 -3.77 12.80 1.11
CA LEU A 246 -4.99 13.28 0.47
C LEU A 246 -4.78 13.54 -1.03
N ASP A 247 -3.60 14.03 -1.41
CA ASP A 247 -3.28 14.43 -2.79
C ASP A 247 -2.97 13.22 -3.69
N GLU A 248 -2.40 12.14 -3.16
CA GLU A 248 -2.08 10.94 -3.93
C GLU A 248 -3.35 10.11 -4.22
N ARG A 249 -3.53 9.73 -5.49
CA ARG A 249 -4.51 8.72 -5.92
C ARG A 249 -3.81 7.40 -6.23
N ILE A 250 -4.48 6.30 -5.92
CA ILE A 250 -3.92 4.96 -6.14
C ILE A 250 -4.17 4.53 -7.59
N GLU A 251 -3.10 4.49 -8.38
CA GLU A 251 -3.13 4.08 -9.79
C GLU A 251 -2.79 2.60 -9.96
N VAL A 252 -3.70 1.72 -9.52
CA VAL A 252 -3.61 0.28 -9.77
C VAL A 252 -4.77 -0.19 -10.63
N LYS A 253 -4.65 -1.36 -11.25
CA LYS A 253 -5.77 -1.93 -12.00
C LYS A 253 -6.87 -2.34 -11.01
N PRO A 254 -8.14 -1.96 -11.25
CA PRO A 254 -9.23 -2.36 -10.38
C PRO A 254 -9.40 -3.88 -10.43
N GLU A 255 -9.37 -4.51 -9.25
CA GLU A 255 -9.69 -5.93 -9.08
C GLU A 255 -10.96 -6.11 -8.25
N LYS A 256 -11.49 -7.34 -8.24
CA LYS A 256 -12.62 -7.69 -7.37
C LYS A 256 -12.22 -7.54 -5.90
N THR A 257 -13.16 -7.10 -5.07
CA THR A 257 -13.01 -7.06 -3.60
C THR A 257 -12.45 -8.38 -3.08
N TRP A 258 -11.40 -8.29 -2.28
CA TRP A 258 -10.70 -9.45 -1.78
C TRP A 258 -11.27 -9.84 -0.40
N PRO A 259 -11.82 -11.06 -0.24
CA PRO A 259 -12.40 -11.49 1.03
C PRO A 259 -11.37 -12.10 1.99
N GLY A 260 -10.11 -12.26 1.55
CA GLY A 260 -9.10 -13.01 2.27
C GLY A 260 -8.43 -12.25 3.41
N ARG A 261 -7.60 -12.99 4.15
CA ARG A 261 -6.68 -12.47 5.17
C ARG A 261 -5.27 -12.97 4.88
N ARG A 262 -4.27 -12.14 5.21
CA ARG A 262 -2.85 -12.53 5.24
C ARG A 262 -2.35 -12.37 6.67
N LYS A 263 -1.47 -13.29 7.10
CA LYS A 263 -0.84 -13.21 8.42
C LYS A 263 0.06 -11.99 8.47
N ASP A 264 0.93 -11.85 7.48
CA ASP A 264 1.77 -10.69 7.27
C ASP A 264 0.94 -9.42 7.01
N LEU A 265 1.24 -8.34 7.71
CA LEU A 265 0.51 -7.07 7.63
C LEU A 265 0.81 -6.32 6.33
N LEU A 266 2.06 -6.27 5.89
CA LEU A 266 2.45 -5.57 4.66
C LEU A 266 1.90 -6.27 3.42
N GLU A 267 1.96 -7.60 3.36
CA GLU A 267 1.30 -8.37 2.31
C GLU A 267 -0.21 -8.12 2.34
N HIS A 268 -0.81 -8.01 3.54
CA HIS A 268 -2.23 -7.65 3.65
C HIS A 268 -2.52 -6.26 3.10
N PHE A 269 -1.72 -5.24 3.44
CA PHE A 269 -1.89 -3.87 2.95
C PHE A 269 -1.77 -3.78 1.42
N LYS A 270 -0.75 -4.43 0.84
CA LYS A 270 -0.56 -4.50 -0.62
C LYS A 270 -1.70 -5.23 -1.33
N ARG A 271 -2.29 -6.27 -0.70
CA ARG A 271 -3.47 -6.96 -1.24
C ARG A 271 -4.72 -6.07 -1.22
N LEU A 272 -4.83 -5.17 -0.24
CA LEU A 272 -5.95 -4.25 -0.14
C LEU A 272 -5.88 -3.09 -1.13
N GLU A 273 -4.68 -2.69 -1.57
CA GLU A 273 -4.45 -1.56 -2.47
C GLU A 273 -5.34 -1.58 -3.71
N ASN A 274 -5.58 -2.77 -4.29
CA ASN A 274 -6.44 -2.95 -5.46
C ASN A 274 -7.91 -2.54 -5.22
N GLU A 275 -8.41 -2.62 -3.98
CA GLU A 275 -9.76 -2.16 -3.62
C GLU A 275 -9.90 -0.63 -3.63
N PHE A 276 -8.76 0.07 -3.61
CA PHE A 276 -8.66 1.52 -3.59
C PHE A 276 -8.20 2.11 -4.93
N SER A 277 -8.23 1.33 -6.02
CA SER A 277 -8.00 1.85 -7.38
C SER A 277 -8.80 3.13 -7.64
N GLY A 278 -8.10 4.21 -7.97
CA GLY A 278 -8.67 5.55 -8.23
C GLY A 278 -9.09 6.35 -6.99
N ARG A 279 -8.94 5.78 -5.79
CA ARG A 279 -9.25 6.43 -4.49
C ARG A 279 -8.02 7.09 -3.89
N MET A 280 -8.23 7.87 -2.84
CA MET A 280 -7.14 8.55 -2.12
C MET A 280 -6.24 7.54 -1.40
N ARG A 281 -4.94 7.82 -1.35
CA ARG A 281 -4.02 7.04 -0.50
C ARG A 281 -4.42 7.12 0.97
N LEU A 282 -4.99 8.25 1.40
CA LEU A 282 -5.57 8.43 2.74
C LEU A 282 -6.62 7.37 3.09
N SER A 283 -7.50 7.01 2.14
CA SER A 283 -8.52 5.97 2.33
C SER A 283 -7.91 4.57 2.50
N HIS A 284 -6.83 4.28 1.77
CA HIS A 284 -6.07 3.05 1.94
C HIS A 284 -5.32 3.01 3.28
N LEU A 285 -4.75 4.14 3.71
CA LEU A 285 -4.13 4.27 5.03
C LEU A 285 -5.15 4.03 6.16
N MET A 286 -6.36 4.58 6.05
CA MET A 286 -7.46 4.31 6.98
C MET A 286 -7.76 2.82 7.08
N ALA A 287 -7.90 2.14 5.94
CA ALA A 287 -8.15 0.71 5.89
C ALA A 287 -7.02 -0.12 6.54
N CYS A 288 -5.78 0.25 6.28
CA CYS A 288 -4.61 -0.39 6.90
C CYS A 288 -4.58 -0.19 8.41
N THR A 289 -4.91 1.02 8.88
CA THR A 289 -5.01 1.37 10.31
C THR A 289 -6.10 0.55 11.01
N VAL A 290 -7.28 0.42 10.40
CA VAL A 290 -8.37 -0.44 10.91
C VAL A 290 -7.95 -1.91 10.95
N VAL A 291 -7.21 -2.40 9.94
CA VAL A 291 -6.68 -3.77 9.96
C VAL A 291 -5.77 -4.00 11.17
N VAL A 292 -4.90 -3.04 11.49
CA VAL A 292 -4.01 -3.12 12.66
C VAL A 292 -4.83 -3.14 13.94
N LEU A 293 -5.73 -2.18 14.15
CA LEU A 293 -6.56 -2.11 15.36
C LEU A 293 -7.41 -3.36 15.60
N ARG A 294 -7.85 -4.04 14.54
CA ARG A 294 -8.60 -5.30 14.64
C ARG A 294 -7.75 -6.51 15.03
N ARG A 295 -6.43 -6.46 14.79
CA ARG A 295 -5.48 -7.53 15.12
C ARG A 295 -4.76 -7.27 16.44
N GLU A 296 -4.49 -6.00 16.72
CA GLU A 296 -3.70 -5.49 17.84
C GLU A 296 -4.50 -4.34 18.47
N LYS A 297 -5.54 -4.68 19.25
CA LYS A 297 -6.47 -3.70 19.84
C LYS A 297 -5.80 -2.67 20.76
N ASP A 298 -4.66 -3.05 21.33
CA ASP A 298 -3.87 -2.26 22.28
C ASP A 298 -2.75 -1.44 21.61
N CYS A 299 -2.69 -1.41 20.26
CA CYS A 299 -1.72 -0.59 19.53
C CYS A 299 -2.09 0.90 19.63
N GLU A 300 -1.44 1.63 20.55
CA GLU A 300 -1.70 3.04 20.81
C GLU A 300 -1.34 3.94 19.62
N GLU A 301 -0.29 3.61 18.88
CA GLU A 301 0.13 4.32 17.67
C GLU A 301 -0.95 4.25 16.58
N ALA A 302 -1.49 3.06 16.33
CA ALA A 302 -2.60 2.88 15.39
C ALA A 302 -3.86 3.61 15.85
N ARG A 303 -4.13 3.62 17.17
CA ARG A 303 -5.29 4.32 17.73
C ARG A 303 -5.16 5.84 17.56
N ARG A 304 -3.97 6.39 17.83
CA ARG A 304 -3.68 7.82 17.62
C ARG A 304 -3.85 8.20 16.16
N LEU A 305 -3.27 7.42 15.24
CA LEU A 305 -3.39 7.64 13.81
C LEU A 305 -4.85 7.55 13.34
N PHE A 306 -5.62 6.56 13.81
CA PHE A 306 -7.05 6.42 13.49
C PHE A 306 -7.86 7.66 13.87
N PHE A 307 -7.66 8.18 15.09
CA PHE A 307 -8.37 9.37 15.54
C PHE A 307 -7.98 10.62 14.77
N ARG A 308 -6.69 10.80 14.46
CA ARG A 308 -6.26 11.90 13.58
C ARG A 308 -6.92 11.83 12.22
N LEU A 309 -6.96 10.65 11.59
CA LEU A 309 -7.59 10.46 10.29
C LEU A 309 -9.07 10.88 10.29
N ILE A 310 -9.86 10.47 11.29
CA ILE A 310 -11.30 10.80 11.33
C ILE A 310 -11.58 12.22 11.81
N GLU A 311 -10.72 12.80 12.67
CA GLU A 311 -10.90 14.15 13.19
C GLU A 311 -10.45 15.21 12.19
N GLU A 312 -9.37 14.95 11.45
CA GLU A 312 -8.82 15.90 10.47
C GLU A 312 -9.48 15.77 9.09
N TYR A 313 -9.84 14.55 8.66
CA TYR A 313 -10.29 14.26 7.28
C TYR A 313 -11.53 13.36 7.21
N GLY A 314 -12.37 13.36 8.26
CA GLY A 314 -13.53 12.47 8.36
C GLY A 314 -14.54 12.63 7.22
N ALA A 315 -14.76 13.85 6.72
CA ALA A 315 -15.69 14.12 5.63
C ALA A 315 -15.16 13.59 4.29
N GLU A 316 -13.89 13.86 3.98
CA GLU A 316 -13.21 13.41 2.77
C GLU A 316 -13.11 11.88 2.72
N LEU A 317 -12.77 11.26 3.86
CA LEU A 317 -12.75 9.81 4.01
C LEU A 317 -14.15 9.21 3.86
N ALA A 318 -15.18 9.82 4.44
CA ALA A 318 -16.54 9.32 4.28
C ALA A 318 -16.96 9.32 2.80
N GLU A 319 -16.64 10.39 2.07
CA GLU A 319 -16.95 10.48 0.64
C GLU A 319 -16.20 9.41 -0.18
N ASP A 320 -14.90 9.23 0.08
CA ASP A 320 -14.03 8.40 -0.75
C ASP A 320 -13.98 6.92 -0.36
N LEU A 321 -14.26 6.52 0.89
CA LEU A 321 -14.29 5.10 1.27
C LEU A 321 -15.49 4.39 0.64
N ASN A 322 -15.43 3.07 0.38
CA ASN A 322 -16.61 2.28 -0.03
C ASN A 322 -17.43 1.81 1.19
N LEU A 323 -18.66 1.30 0.99
CA LEU A 323 -19.53 0.85 2.09
C LEU A 323 -18.87 -0.16 3.04
N ARG A 324 -18.05 -1.10 2.54
CA ARG A 324 -17.35 -2.08 3.39
C ARG A 324 -16.41 -1.38 4.37
N TRP A 325 -15.67 -0.37 3.90
CA TRP A 325 -14.71 0.35 4.74
C TRP A 325 -15.39 1.39 5.63
N LEU A 326 -16.47 2.05 5.19
CA LEU A 326 -17.32 2.87 6.06
C LEU A 326 -17.84 2.07 7.26
N THR A 327 -18.37 0.86 7.02
CA THR A 327 -18.80 -0.04 8.11
C THR A 327 -17.63 -0.43 9.00
N SER A 328 -16.44 -0.65 8.44
CA SER A 328 -15.25 -1.02 9.24
C SER A 328 -14.77 0.13 10.14
N VAL A 329 -14.91 1.39 9.71
CA VAL A 329 -14.68 2.57 10.56
C VAL A 329 -15.70 2.64 11.70
N CYS A 330 -16.98 2.41 11.40
CA CYS A 330 -18.02 2.35 12.43
C CYS A 330 -17.76 1.23 13.45
N ASP A 331 -17.46 0.01 12.99
CA ASP A 331 -17.13 -1.12 13.87
C ASP A 331 -15.94 -0.79 14.78
N THR A 332 -14.95 -0.04 14.26
CA THR A 332 -13.80 0.40 15.04
C THR A 332 -14.21 1.45 16.09
N LEU A 333 -15.03 2.44 15.71
CA LEU A 333 -15.55 3.46 16.63
C LEU A 333 -16.46 2.90 17.74
N VAL A 334 -17.20 1.82 17.46
CA VAL A 334 -17.97 1.11 18.50
C VAL A 334 -17.03 0.56 19.58
N ASP A 335 -15.93 -0.05 19.18
CA ASP A 335 -14.95 -0.65 20.09
C ASP A 335 -14.07 0.41 20.79
N THR A 336 -13.72 1.50 20.11
CA THR A 336 -12.65 2.43 20.56
C THR A 336 -13.07 3.88 20.73
N GLY A 337 -14.32 4.26 20.43
CA GLY A 337 -14.78 5.66 20.42
C GLY A 337 -14.47 6.43 21.70
N LYS A 338 -14.09 7.71 21.56
CA LYS A 338 -13.71 8.61 22.67
C LYS A 338 -14.91 9.02 23.51
N THR A 339 -16.08 9.14 22.90
CA THR A 339 -17.32 9.53 23.57
C THR A 339 -18.40 8.46 23.43
N GLU A 340 -19.35 8.43 24.37
CA GLU A 340 -20.52 7.56 24.29
C GLU A 340 -21.40 7.90 23.06
N LEU A 341 -21.41 9.17 22.64
CA LEU A 341 -22.10 9.60 21.43
C LEU A 341 -21.47 8.98 20.17
N ASP A 342 -20.14 9.01 20.05
CA ASP A 342 -19.43 8.37 18.92
C ASP A 342 -19.75 6.88 18.83
N ARG A 343 -19.70 6.18 19.97
CA ARG A 343 -19.98 4.74 20.04
C ARG A 343 -21.42 4.43 19.66
N ALA A 344 -22.38 5.18 20.21
CA ALA A 344 -23.80 4.99 19.93
C ALA A 344 -24.13 5.27 18.45
N LEU A 345 -23.58 6.35 17.88
CA LEU A 345 -23.82 6.70 16.49
C LEU A 345 -23.15 5.71 15.54
N ALA A 346 -21.90 5.33 15.80
CA ALA A 346 -21.19 4.30 15.04
C ALA A 346 -21.92 2.95 15.08
N LEU A 347 -22.49 2.57 16.24
CA LEU A 347 -23.27 1.35 16.38
C LEU A 347 -24.48 1.33 15.43
N ASN A 348 -25.15 2.48 15.23
CA ASN A 348 -26.24 2.57 14.25
C ASN A 348 -25.75 2.28 12.83
N GLY A 349 -24.62 2.87 12.41
CA GLY A 349 -24.00 2.60 11.11
C GLY A 349 -23.64 1.12 10.91
N SER A 350 -23.01 0.51 11.91
CA SER A 350 -22.66 -0.91 11.91
C SER A 350 -23.88 -1.82 11.81
N ILE A 351 -24.92 -1.56 12.62
CA ILE A 351 -26.15 -2.37 12.63
C ILE A 351 -26.87 -2.28 11.28
N ILE A 352 -27.06 -1.08 10.73
CA ILE A 352 -27.77 -0.90 9.45
C ILE A 352 -27.05 -1.63 8.32
N ALA A 353 -25.74 -1.40 8.18
CA ALA A 353 -24.95 -2.05 7.15
C ALA A 353 -24.95 -3.58 7.31
N GLY A 354 -24.81 -4.07 8.55
CA GLY A 354 -24.83 -5.50 8.88
C GLY A 354 -26.15 -6.18 8.56
N LEU A 355 -27.28 -5.59 8.96
CA LEU A 355 -28.61 -6.14 8.71
C LEU A 355 -28.97 -6.12 7.22
N ILE A 356 -28.64 -5.05 6.49
CA ILE A 356 -28.84 -4.99 5.03
C ILE A 356 -27.99 -6.05 4.33
N LYS A 357 -26.71 -6.18 4.72
CA LYS A 357 -25.84 -7.22 4.18
C LYS A 357 -26.41 -8.61 4.39
N LEU A 358 -26.95 -8.89 5.58
CA LEU A 358 -27.59 -10.17 5.90
C LEU A 358 -28.85 -10.38 5.05
N ALA A 359 -29.73 -9.39 4.95
CA ALA A 359 -30.96 -9.45 4.16
C ALA A 359 -30.67 -9.66 2.67
N GLU A 360 -29.69 -8.96 2.09
CA GLU A 360 -29.32 -9.16 0.69
C GLU A 360 -28.64 -10.52 0.45
N THR A 361 -27.90 -11.03 1.44
CA THR A 361 -27.27 -12.35 1.36
C THR A 361 -28.33 -13.45 1.41
N GLU A 362 -29.27 -13.38 2.35
CA GLU A 362 -30.41 -14.29 2.47
C GLU A 362 -31.19 -14.33 1.15
N ARG A 363 -31.56 -13.16 0.62
CA ARG A 363 -32.29 -13.05 -0.65
C ARG A 363 -31.55 -13.73 -1.80
N ARG A 364 -30.23 -13.56 -1.89
CA ARG A 364 -29.41 -14.20 -2.94
C ARG A 364 -29.32 -15.72 -2.80
N LEU A 365 -29.43 -16.25 -1.58
CA LEU A 365 -29.34 -17.68 -1.32
C LEU A 365 -30.68 -18.39 -1.52
N PHE A 366 -31.78 -17.79 -1.08
CA PHE A 366 -33.07 -18.48 -0.96
C PHE A 366 -34.15 -17.99 -1.93
N CYS A 367 -34.00 -16.80 -2.52
CA CYS A 367 -35.02 -16.22 -3.38
C CYS A 367 -34.57 -16.21 -4.85
N PRO A 368 -35.41 -16.68 -5.80
CA PRO A 368 -35.14 -16.48 -7.21
C PRO A 368 -35.14 -14.98 -7.54
N PRO A 369 -34.41 -14.54 -8.59
CA PRO A 369 -34.47 -13.15 -9.05
C PRO A 369 -35.91 -12.74 -9.34
N MET A 370 -36.46 -11.83 -8.51
CA MET A 370 -37.82 -11.35 -8.70
C MET A 370 -37.87 -10.29 -9.81
N LYS A 371 -38.90 -10.36 -10.65
CA LYS A 371 -39.18 -9.31 -11.65
C LYS A 371 -39.62 -8.03 -10.92
N TRP A 372 -39.19 -6.88 -11.45
CA TRP A 372 -39.63 -5.56 -10.99
C TRP A 372 -40.76 -5.02 -11.90
N PRO A 373 -41.85 -4.44 -11.35
CA PRO A 373 -42.24 -4.43 -9.93
C PRO A 373 -42.66 -5.84 -9.44
N PRO A 374 -42.63 -6.10 -8.11
CA PRO A 374 -43.07 -7.38 -7.57
C PRO A 374 -44.54 -7.67 -7.91
N ARG A 375 -44.87 -8.92 -8.21
CA ARG A 375 -46.24 -9.34 -8.59
C ARG A 375 -47.07 -9.88 -7.43
N VAL A 376 -46.44 -10.11 -6.27
CA VAL A 376 -47.07 -10.63 -5.07
C VAL A 376 -47.25 -9.47 -4.09
N ARG A 377 -48.49 -9.23 -3.67
CA ARG A 377 -48.81 -8.33 -2.55
C ARG A 377 -49.05 -9.17 -1.30
N TYR A 378 -48.39 -8.81 -0.20
CA TYR A 378 -48.90 -9.13 1.12
C TYR A 378 -50.11 -8.23 1.41
N SER A 379 -51.16 -8.78 1.99
CA SER A 379 -52.30 -7.98 2.47
C SER A 379 -51.83 -7.00 3.55
N ARG A 380 -52.43 -5.80 3.63
CA ARG A 380 -52.19 -4.88 4.75
C ARG A 380 -52.39 -5.63 6.08
N GLY A 381 -51.43 -5.50 7.00
CA GLY A 381 -51.46 -6.20 8.28
C GLY A 381 -51.10 -7.70 8.21
N GLY A 382 -50.45 -8.15 7.13
CA GLY A 382 -49.93 -9.52 7.05
C GLY A 382 -48.95 -9.78 8.19
N VAL A 383 -49.25 -10.76 9.04
CA VAL A 383 -48.41 -11.11 10.19
C VAL A 383 -47.08 -11.66 9.71
N LEU A 384 -45.98 -11.17 10.28
CA LEU A 384 -44.62 -11.69 10.06
C LEU A 384 -44.24 -12.65 11.19
N PHE A 385 -43.95 -12.11 12.38
CA PHE A 385 -43.56 -12.85 13.57
C PHE A 385 -43.87 -12.03 14.82
N ASP A 386 -44.17 -12.69 15.94
CA ASP A 386 -44.31 -12.06 17.28
C ASP A 386 -45.07 -10.72 17.30
N GLY A 387 -46.22 -10.66 16.62
CA GLY A 387 -47.06 -9.45 16.55
C GLY A 387 -46.57 -8.35 15.58
N VAL A 388 -45.39 -8.51 14.97
CA VAL A 388 -44.90 -7.66 13.88
C VAL A 388 -45.68 -7.94 12.61
N ILE A 389 -46.13 -6.88 11.95
CA ILE A 389 -46.84 -6.94 10.66
C ILE A 389 -45.93 -6.48 9.52
N SER A 390 -46.29 -6.89 8.31
CA SER A 390 -45.63 -6.51 7.07
C SER A 390 -45.61 -4.99 6.89
N TYR A 391 -44.48 -4.45 6.42
CA TYR A 391 -44.40 -3.04 6.02
C TYR A 391 -45.44 -2.72 4.94
N TRP A 392 -46.15 -1.62 5.14
CA TRP A 392 -47.15 -1.14 4.19
C TRP A 392 -46.47 -0.41 3.03
N ALA A 393 -46.24 -1.12 1.91
CA ALA A 393 -45.47 -0.60 0.79
C ALA A 393 -46.07 0.66 0.14
N GLU A 394 -47.40 0.80 0.07
CA GLU A 394 -48.00 1.95 -0.64
C GLU A 394 -48.01 3.25 0.17
N GLY A 395 -48.02 3.19 1.50
CA GLY A 395 -48.24 4.39 2.33
C GLY A 395 -47.75 4.28 3.78
N GLY A 396 -46.96 3.26 4.10
CA GLY A 396 -46.29 3.18 5.39
C GLY A 396 -45.20 4.25 5.52
N ASP A 397 -45.05 4.77 6.73
CA ASP A 397 -44.10 5.83 7.09
C ASP A 397 -42.86 5.31 7.82
N MET A 398 -42.75 3.98 8.00
CA MET A 398 -41.68 3.36 8.78
C MET A 398 -40.29 3.69 8.25
N ILE A 399 -40.09 3.65 6.93
CA ILE A 399 -38.78 3.95 6.31
C ILE A 399 -38.45 5.43 6.49
N ASP A 400 -39.39 6.33 6.24
CA ASP A 400 -39.18 7.77 6.40
C ASP A 400 -38.87 8.11 7.87
N ASN A 401 -39.62 7.53 8.81
CA ASN A 401 -39.39 7.70 10.24
C ASN A 401 -38.03 7.12 10.69
N LEU A 402 -37.59 5.99 10.12
CA LEU A 402 -36.29 5.39 10.39
C LEU A 402 -35.17 6.31 9.89
N LEU A 403 -35.23 6.71 8.62
CA LEU A 403 -34.23 7.57 7.99
C LEU A 403 -34.15 8.94 8.68
N HIS A 404 -35.28 9.56 9.01
CA HIS A 404 -35.32 10.84 9.73
C HIS A 404 -34.67 10.74 11.12
N ARG A 405 -34.92 9.66 11.88
CA ARG A 405 -34.30 9.48 13.20
C ARG A 405 -32.79 9.38 13.06
N ILE A 406 -32.30 8.62 12.09
CA ILE A 406 -30.86 8.47 11.91
C ILE A 406 -30.24 9.78 11.40
N SER A 407 -30.87 10.47 10.43
CA SER A 407 -30.37 11.76 9.93
C SER A 407 -30.32 12.82 11.04
N SER A 408 -31.31 12.86 11.92
CA SER A 408 -31.31 13.78 13.08
C SER A 408 -30.19 13.51 14.08
N THR A 409 -29.62 12.30 14.11
CA THR A 409 -28.45 11.97 14.95
C THR A 409 -27.12 12.24 14.26
N VAL A 410 -27.11 12.34 12.93
CA VAL A 410 -25.94 12.71 12.12
C VAL A 410 -25.68 14.22 12.16
N GLU A 411 -26.67 15.04 12.52
CA GLU A 411 -26.51 16.46 12.84
C GLU A 411 -25.89 16.67 14.24
N SER A 412 -24.70 16.12 14.46
CA SER A 412 -23.96 16.24 15.72
C SER A 412 -22.47 16.45 15.49
N ASP A 413 -21.76 16.91 16.52
CA ASP A 413 -20.29 17.08 16.51
C ASP A 413 -19.54 15.74 16.67
N SER A 414 -20.21 14.60 16.46
CA SER A 414 -19.60 13.27 16.59
C SER A 414 -18.68 12.98 15.41
N THR A 415 -17.51 12.41 15.72
CA THR A 415 -16.56 11.93 14.71
C THR A 415 -17.12 10.75 13.88
N ALA A 416 -18.14 10.06 14.39
CA ALA A 416 -18.84 9.00 13.65
C ALA A 416 -19.83 9.53 12.60
N ALA A 417 -20.29 10.78 12.74
CA ALA A 417 -21.40 11.32 11.96
C ALA A 417 -21.16 11.29 10.44
N PRO A 418 -20.00 11.72 9.89
CA PRO A 418 -19.76 11.69 8.44
C PRO A 418 -19.89 10.29 7.85
N PHE A 419 -19.36 9.28 8.54
CA PHE A 419 -19.37 7.89 8.08
C PHE A 419 -20.78 7.29 8.12
N VAL A 420 -21.53 7.54 9.20
CA VAL A 420 -22.91 7.06 9.34
C VAL A 420 -23.83 7.73 8.32
N GLY A 421 -23.68 9.04 8.12
CA GLY A 421 -24.37 9.79 7.07
C GLY A 421 -24.16 9.17 5.70
N LYS A 422 -22.90 8.91 5.31
CA LYS A 422 -22.59 8.32 4.01
C LYS A 422 -23.09 6.87 3.86
N ILE A 423 -23.10 6.09 4.95
CA ILE A 423 -23.72 4.75 4.93
C ILE A 423 -25.20 4.86 4.57
N ILE A 424 -25.94 5.77 5.22
CA ILE A 424 -27.38 5.96 4.99
C ILE A 424 -27.65 6.38 3.55
N GLU A 425 -26.91 7.38 3.05
CA GLU A 425 -27.00 7.85 1.67
C GLU A 425 -26.87 6.68 0.69
N ARG A 426 -25.80 5.90 0.82
CA ARG A 426 -25.53 4.80 -0.11
C ARG A 426 -26.47 3.63 0.02
N VAL A 427 -26.98 3.29 1.21
CA VAL A 427 -27.97 2.21 1.32
C VAL A 427 -29.30 2.58 0.70
N VAL A 428 -29.61 3.88 0.62
CA VAL A 428 -30.80 4.39 -0.06
C VAL A 428 -30.61 4.46 -1.58
N GLU A 429 -29.40 4.74 -2.06
CA GLU A 429 -29.09 4.82 -3.50
C GLU A 429 -28.83 3.45 -4.15
N GLU A 430 -28.12 2.57 -3.46
CA GLU A 430 -27.77 1.24 -3.97
C GLU A 430 -28.99 0.33 -4.03
N ASN A 431 -28.90 -0.77 -4.79
CA ASN A 431 -29.98 -1.76 -4.90
C ASN A 431 -30.11 -2.63 -3.62
N THR A 432 -30.56 -2.02 -2.53
CA THR A 432 -30.79 -2.64 -1.22
C THR A 432 -32.28 -2.87 -0.96
N VAL A 433 -32.58 -3.56 0.14
CA VAL A 433 -33.95 -3.73 0.63
C VAL A 433 -34.63 -2.38 0.91
N ILE A 434 -33.88 -1.38 1.38
CA ILE A 434 -34.43 -0.05 1.67
C ILE A 434 -34.85 0.63 0.37
N SER A 435 -33.94 0.77 -0.59
CA SER A 435 -34.22 1.48 -1.85
C SER A 435 -35.34 0.80 -2.65
N ARG A 436 -35.36 -0.54 -2.70
CA ARG A 436 -36.43 -1.29 -3.37
C ARG A 436 -37.78 -1.10 -2.69
N MET A 437 -37.84 -1.14 -1.35
CA MET A 437 -39.12 -0.96 -0.66
C MET A 437 -39.60 0.48 -0.71
N TRP A 438 -38.68 1.45 -0.68
CA TRP A 438 -38.99 2.87 -0.78
C TRP A 438 -39.46 3.26 -2.18
N ALA A 439 -38.90 2.67 -3.23
CA ALA A 439 -39.36 2.88 -4.62
C ALA A 439 -40.79 2.41 -4.90
N LEU A 440 -41.38 1.58 -4.02
CA LEU A 440 -42.79 1.17 -4.10
C LEU A 440 -43.74 2.14 -3.38
N HIS A 441 -43.22 3.11 -2.63
CA HIS A 441 -44.01 4.08 -1.91
C HIS A 441 -44.87 4.91 -2.88
N GLY A 442 -46.16 5.06 -2.58
CA GLY A 442 -47.12 5.73 -3.43
C GLY A 442 -47.48 5.00 -4.74
N GLN A 443 -46.89 3.84 -5.04
CA GLN A 443 -47.17 3.11 -6.29
C GLN A 443 -48.35 2.16 -6.15
N ASN A 444 -49.27 2.19 -7.13
CA ASN A 444 -50.34 1.21 -7.24
C ASN A 444 -49.86 0.00 -8.05
N ILE A 445 -49.33 -1.02 -7.36
CA ILE A 445 -48.79 -2.23 -7.99
C ILE A 445 -49.95 -3.11 -8.48
N PRO A 446 -50.05 -3.41 -9.80
CA PRO A 446 -51.13 -4.23 -10.35
C PRO A 446 -51.12 -5.65 -9.77
N LEU A 447 -52.31 -6.16 -9.42
CA LEU A 447 -52.50 -7.55 -9.03
C LEU A 447 -52.28 -8.46 -10.25
N ASN A 448 -51.68 -9.64 -10.05
CA ASN A 448 -51.99 -10.74 -10.93
C ASN A 448 -53.42 -11.19 -10.57
N ASP A 449 -54.29 -11.35 -11.57
CA ASP A 449 -55.58 -12.01 -11.38
C ASP A 449 -55.35 -13.32 -10.62
N LYS A 450 -56.19 -13.58 -9.61
CA LYS A 450 -56.21 -14.87 -8.92
C LYS A 450 -56.14 -15.99 -9.98
N PRO A 451 -55.45 -17.11 -9.74
CA PRO A 451 -55.68 -18.29 -10.56
C PRO A 451 -57.19 -18.52 -10.51
N THR A 452 -57.86 -18.42 -11.66
CA THR A 452 -59.27 -18.76 -11.76
C THR A 452 -59.38 -20.22 -11.35
N ASP A 453 -60.00 -20.50 -10.21
CA ASP A 453 -60.49 -21.84 -9.94
C ASP A 453 -61.31 -22.25 -11.16
N GLY A 454 -60.89 -23.35 -11.81
CA GLY A 454 -61.56 -23.89 -12.98
C GLY A 454 -63.04 -24.13 -12.69
N PRO A 455 -63.91 -24.09 -13.72
CA PRO A 455 -65.34 -24.17 -13.52
C PRO A 455 -65.69 -25.46 -12.78
N GLY A 456 -66.37 -25.29 -11.64
CA GLY A 456 -66.95 -26.39 -10.89
C GLY A 456 -67.79 -27.25 -11.81
N THR A 457 -67.43 -28.52 -11.90
CA THR A 457 -68.28 -29.56 -12.48
C THR A 457 -69.49 -29.72 -11.56
N ASN A 458 -70.61 -29.15 -11.99
CA ASN A 458 -71.94 -29.58 -11.55
C ASN A 458 -72.12 -31.03 -12.01
N ASP A 459 -72.11 -31.97 -11.07
CA ASP A 459 -72.82 -33.24 -11.23
C ASP A 459 -73.85 -33.33 -10.11
N SER A 460 -75.09 -33.00 -10.45
CA SER A 460 -76.27 -33.48 -9.73
C SER A 460 -76.55 -34.91 -10.19
N PRO A 461 -76.81 -35.88 -9.31
CA PRO A 461 -77.41 -37.14 -9.71
C PRO A 461 -78.91 -36.93 -9.91
N SER A 462 -79.38 -37.27 -11.10
CA SER A 462 -80.79 -37.58 -11.38
C SER A 462 -81.17 -38.92 -10.75
N ASP A 463 -82.43 -39.00 -10.31
CA ASP A 463 -83.12 -40.16 -9.76
C ASP A 463 -82.83 -41.51 -10.45
N GLY A 464 -82.74 -42.55 -9.61
CA GLY A 464 -82.66 -43.97 -9.94
C GLY A 464 -82.56 -44.82 -8.69
#